data_AF-A0A368G169-F1
#
_entry.id   AF-A0A368G169-F1
#
_cell.length_a   1.000
_cell.length_b   1.000
_cell.length_c   1.000
_cell.angle_alpha   90.00
_cell.angle_beta   90.00
_cell.angle_gamma   90.00
#
_symmetry.space_group_name_H-M   'P 1'
#
loop_
_entity.id
_entity.type
_entity.pdbx_description
1 polymer ?
#
loop_
_entity_poly.entity_id
_entity_poly.type
_entity_poly.pdbx_seq_one_letter_code
_entity_poly.pdbx_strand_id
1 'polypeptide(L)'
;MSRKGWSALNVCVVADAIGRILYVNSAFPGATHDSTVWNRCALSRLFRTGEAINSSVTAATQGIMTPFRPTSLRGDNHKMRFNREHIHSRLIVGRTFGRWKKRFTALASKFRVAPHFA
;
A
#
# COMPACT_ATOMS: atom_id res chain seq x y z
N MET A 1 2.23 1.04 21.15
CA MET A 1 1.84 -0.40 20.98
C MET A 1 0.79 -0.48 19.88
N SER A 2 0.85 -1.42 18.93
CA SER A 2 -0.13 -1.48 17.81
C SER A 2 -1.51 -2.01 18.27
N ARG A 3 -2.57 -1.84 17.46
CA ARG A 3 -3.92 -2.42 17.74
C ARG A 3 -3.89 -3.93 18.01
N LYS A 4 -2.83 -4.62 17.56
CA LYS A 4 -2.67 -6.07 17.70
C LYS A 4 -2.01 -6.49 19.02
N GLY A 5 -1.60 -5.55 19.87
CA GLY A 5 -0.99 -5.87 21.18
C GLY A 5 0.48 -6.28 21.12
N TRP A 6 1.15 -6.07 19.99
CA TRP A 6 2.61 -6.25 19.85
C TRP A 6 3.26 -5.08 19.11
N SER A 7 4.57 -4.92 19.31
CA SER A 7 5.39 -3.98 18.56
C SER A 7 5.40 -4.36 17.08
N ALA A 8 5.06 -3.40 16.24
CA ALA A 8 5.01 -3.56 14.79
C ALA A 8 5.37 -2.23 14.15
N LEU A 9 5.72 -2.25 12.87
CA LEU A 9 5.86 -1.07 12.03
C LEU A 9 4.67 -1.00 11.07
N ASN A 10 4.19 0.21 10.79
CA ASN A 10 3.31 0.47 9.65
C ASN A 10 4.20 0.85 8.47
N VAL A 11 4.18 0.05 7.41
CA VAL A 11 5.12 0.16 6.29
C VAL A 11 4.35 0.50 5.02
N CYS A 12 4.70 1.63 4.40
CA CYS A 12 4.24 1.97 3.06
C CYS A 12 5.16 1.30 2.03
N VAL A 13 4.58 0.54 1.11
CA VAL A 13 5.30 -0.09 0.00
C VAL A 13 4.60 0.27 -1.30
N VAL A 14 5.38 0.64 -2.32
CA VAL A 14 4.90 0.74 -3.70
C VAL A 14 5.55 -0.37 -4.51
N ALA A 15 4.74 -1.06 -5.29
CA ALA A 15 5.18 -2.10 -6.21
C ALA A 15 4.58 -1.87 -7.60
N ASP A 16 5.30 -2.28 -8.63
CA ASP A 16 4.82 -2.26 -10.01
C ASP A 16 3.80 -3.37 -10.29
N ALA A 17 3.27 -3.36 -11.53
CA ALA A 17 2.27 -4.32 -11.99
C ALA A 17 2.77 -5.78 -12.06
N ILE A 18 4.06 -6.05 -11.91
CA ILE A 18 4.60 -7.42 -11.83
C ILE A 18 5.13 -7.78 -10.44
N GLY A 19 5.00 -6.86 -9.48
CA GLY A 19 5.36 -7.06 -8.08
C GLY A 19 6.80 -6.71 -7.73
N ARG A 20 7.53 -5.94 -8.55
CA ARG A 20 8.81 -5.35 -8.15
C ARG A 20 8.56 -4.22 -7.15
N ILE A 21 9.28 -4.23 -6.03
CA ILE A 21 9.20 -3.18 -5.03
C ILE A 21 9.97 -1.96 -5.54
N LEU A 22 9.29 -0.84 -5.67
CA LEU A 22 9.86 0.43 -6.15
C LEU A 22 10.17 1.38 -5.00
N TYR A 23 9.48 1.23 -3.87
CA TYR A 23 9.64 2.09 -2.70
C TYR A 23 9.20 1.38 -1.43
N VAL A 24 9.90 1.68 -0.33
CA VAL A 24 9.58 1.22 1.02
C VAL A 24 9.78 2.37 2.00
N ASN A 25 8.82 2.60 2.88
CA ASN A 25 8.98 3.48 4.05
C ASN A 25 8.45 2.78 5.30
N SER A 26 9.34 2.51 6.25
CA SER A 26 9.08 1.84 7.52
C SER A 26 9.22 2.75 8.74
N ALA A 27 9.21 4.08 8.56
CA ALA A 27 9.47 5.06 9.61
C ALA A 27 8.31 5.23 10.62
N PHE A 28 7.24 4.45 10.50
CA PHE A 28 6.04 4.63 11.30
C PHE A 28 5.79 3.46 12.26
N PRO A 29 5.50 3.75 13.54
CA PRO A 29 4.99 2.73 14.44
C PRO A 29 3.71 2.07 13.91
N GLY A 30 3.50 0.81 14.26
CA GLY A 30 2.34 0.01 13.83
C GLY A 30 0.99 0.50 14.37
N ALA A 31 0.98 1.52 15.23
CA ALA A 31 -0.22 2.20 15.70
C ALA A 31 -0.61 3.39 14.81
N THR A 32 0.29 3.85 13.93
CA THR A 32 0.04 4.99 13.04
C THR A 32 -1.03 4.62 12.02
N HIS A 33 -1.99 5.52 11.81
CA HIS A 33 -3.05 5.34 10.81
C HIS A 33 -2.49 5.37 9.38
N ASP A 34 -3.04 4.54 8.49
CA ASP A 34 -2.55 4.41 7.09
C ASP A 34 -2.59 5.75 6.34
N SER A 35 -3.60 6.59 6.58
CA SER A 35 -3.65 7.93 5.97
C SER A 35 -2.50 8.83 6.44
N THR A 36 -2.07 8.71 7.70
CA THR A 36 -0.92 9.46 8.23
C THR A 36 0.37 8.97 7.59
N VAL A 37 0.53 7.65 7.44
CA VAL A 37 1.68 7.04 6.76
C VAL A 37 1.76 7.51 5.32
N TRP A 38 0.65 7.49 4.58
CA TRP A 38 0.58 8.02 3.22
C TRP A 38 0.92 9.50 3.19
N ASN A 39 0.23 10.33 3.98
CA ASN A 39 0.41 11.77 3.93
C ASN A 39 1.82 12.26 4.27
N ARG A 40 2.58 11.46 5.03
CA ARG A 40 3.96 11.75 5.43
C ARG A 40 5.01 10.99 4.61
N CYS A 41 4.63 10.23 3.59
CA CYS A 41 5.60 9.58 2.71
C CYS A 41 6.06 10.55 1.60
N ALA A 42 7.34 10.43 1.19
CA ALA A 42 7.90 11.28 0.14
C ALA A 42 7.14 11.15 -1.19
N LEU A 43 6.64 9.96 -1.49
CA LEU A 43 5.84 9.69 -2.67
C LEU A 43 4.50 10.45 -2.69
N SER A 44 3.88 10.73 -1.54
CA SER A 44 2.57 11.37 -1.53
C SER A 44 2.58 12.74 -2.19
N ARG A 45 3.68 13.51 -2.03
CA ARG A 45 3.90 14.76 -2.76
C ARG A 45 4.02 14.51 -4.26
N LEU A 46 4.83 13.54 -4.66
CA LEU A 46 5.05 13.21 -6.08
C LEU A 46 3.76 12.77 -6.78
N PHE A 47 2.91 11.98 -6.11
CA PHE A 47 1.61 11.58 -6.65
C PHE A 47 0.61 12.74 -6.73
N ARG A 48 0.62 13.67 -5.77
CA ARG A 48 -0.25 14.87 -5.80
C ARG A 48 0.16 15.88 -6.86
N THR A 49 1.46 16.01 -7.10
CA THR A 49 2.05 16.94 -8.09
C THR A 49 2.08 16.35 -9.50
N GLY A 50 1.80 15.05 -9.66
CA GLY A 50 1.90 14.35 -10.94
C GLY A 50 3.33 13.95 -11.31
N GLU A 51 4.33 14.33 -10.53
CA GLU A 51 5.76 14.02 -10.74
C GLU A 51 6.08 12.52 -10.60
N ALA A 52 5.20 11.74 -9.95
CA ALA A 52 5.39 10.29 -9.78
C ALA A 52 5.15 9.47 -11.06
N ILE A 53 4.51 10.04 -12.10
CA ILE A 53 4.08 9.30 -13.30
C ILE A 53 4.68 9.97 -14.55
N ASN A 54 5.73 9.37 -15.08
CA ASN A 54 6.46 9.86 -16.26
C ASN A 54 5.73 9.57 -17.59
N SER A 55 4.48 9.12 -17.56
CA SER A 55 3.72 8.70 -18.74
C SER A 55 2.26 9.14 -18.64
N SER A 56 1.64 9.33 -19.80
CA SER A 56 0.32 9.96 -20.09
C SER A 56 -0.94 9.44 -19.38
N VAL A 57 -0.83 8.81 -18.20
CA VAL A 57 -2.00 8.45 -17.39
C VAL A 57 -2.46 9.70 -16.66
N THR A 58 -3.46 10.37 -17.23
CA THR A 58 -4.16 11.51 -16.66
C THR A 58 -4.35 11.32 -15.16
N ALA A 59 -3.78 12.28 -14.42
CA ALA A 59 -3.75 12.39 -12.98
C ALA A 59 -5.05 11.88 -12.34
N ALA A 60 -4.96 10.76 -11.61
CA ALA A 60 -5.82 10.57 -10.46
C ALA A 60 -5.42 11.69 -9.49
N THR A 61 -6.16 12.80 -9.50
CA THR A 61 -5.87 14.09 -8.86
C THR A 61 -5.68 14.01 -7.34
N GLN A 62 -5.73 12.81 -6.75
CA GLN A 62 -5.55 12.54 -5.32
C GLN A 62 -4.64 11.31 -5.03
N GLY A 63 -3.98 10.74 -6.04
CA GLY A 63 -2.98 9.67 -5.88
C GLY A 63 -3.52 8.31 -5.40
N ILE A 64 -4.79 8.20 -5.02
CA ILE A 64 -5.42 6.96 -4.53
C ILE A 64 -6.66 6.66 -5.36
N MET A 65 -6.62 5.55 -6.10
CA MET A 65 -7.77 5.03 -6.84
C MET A 65 -8.59 4.13 -5.93
N THR A 66 -9.88 4.43 -5.79
CA THR A 66 -10.82 3.61 -5.01
C THR A 66 -11.79 2.87 -5.94
N PRO A 67 -12.14 1.60 -5.64
CA PRO A 67 -13.15 0.90 -6.40
C PRO A 67 -14.52 1.59 -6.30
N PHE A 68 -15.31 1.51 -7.37
CA PHE A 68 -16.69 1.95 -7.39
C PHE A 68 -17.55 1.10 -6.45
N ARG A 69 -18.49 1.73 -5.74
CA ARG A 69 -19.40 1.05 -4.82
C ARG A 69 -20.35 0.11 -5.58
N PRO A 70 -20.75 -1.04 -5.02
CA PRO A 70 -21.66 -1.99 -5.70
C PRO A 70 -22.95 -1.35 -6.20
N THR A 71 -23.52 -0.42 -5.43
CA THR A 71 -24.74 0.32 -5.78
C THR A 71 -24.60 1.16 -7.05
N SER A 72 -23.38 1.59 -7.39
CA SER A 72 -23.08 2.42 -8.56
C SER A 72 -22.73 1.63 -9.84
N LEU A 73 -22.75 0.29 -9.78
CA LEU A 73 -22.34 -0.59 -10.89
C LEU A 73 -23.46 -0.95 -11.87
N ARG A 74 -24.73 -0.73 -11.50
CA ARG A 74 -25.88 -1.20 -12.30
C ARG A 74 -25.85 -0.60 -13.71
N GLY A 75 -25.71 -1.47 -14.71
CA GLY A 75 -25.68 -1.08 -16.13
C GLY A 75 -24.39 -0.41 -16.61
N ASP A 76 -23.38 -0.25 -15.75
CA ASP A 76 -22.14 0.47 -16.09
C ASP A 76 -20.97 -0.50 -16.26
N ASN A 77 -20.79 -0.99 -17.49
CA ASN A 77 -19.72 -1.91 -17.86
C ASN A 77 -18.31 -1.33 -17.63
N HIS A 78 -18.15 -0.02 -17.71
CA HIS A 78 -16.86 0.64 -17.51
C HIS A 78 -16.44 0.58 -16.04
N LYS A 79 -17.37 0.87 -15.11
CA LYS A 79 -17.12 0.74 -13.65
C LYS A 79 -16.88 -0.71 -13.24
N MET A 80 -17.63 -1.64 -13.81
CA MET A 80 -17.43 -3.07 -13.55
C MET A 80 -16.04 -3.54 -14.00
N ARG A 81 -15.61 -3.14 -15.21
CA ARG A 81 -14.26 -3.43 -15.72
C ARG A 81 -13.19 -2.79 -14.84
N PHE A 82 -13.35 -1.52 -14.46
CA PHE A 82 -12.43 -0.84 -13.56
C PHE A 82 -12.24 -1.59 -12.24
N ASN A 83 -13.32 -1.98 -11.58
CA ASN A 83 -13.26 -2.71 -10.31
C ASN A 83 -12.56 -4.07 -10.48
N ARG A 84 -12.80 -4.76 -11.60
CA ARG A 84 -12.12 -6.02 -11.93
C ARG A 84 -10.61 -5.82 -12.04
N GLU A 85 -10.16 -4.84 -12.82
CA GLU A 85 -8.73 -4.54 -12.97
C GLU A 85 -8.09 -4.06 -11.64
N HIS A 86 -8.84 -3.30 -10.83
CA HIS A 86 -8.40 -2.89 -9.50
C HIS A 86 -8.20 -4.09 -8.57
N ILE A 87 -9.10 -5.09 -8.62
CA ILE A 87 -8.94 -6.36 -7.90
C ILE A 87 -7.67 -7.09 -8.36
N HIS A 88 -7.46 -7.24 -9.67
CA HIS A 88 -6.25 -7.90 -10.19
C HIS A 88 -4.97 -7.19 -9.72
N SER A 89 -4.94 -5.86 -9.75
CA SER A 89 -3.83 -5.05 -9.26
C SER A 89 -3.57 -5.27 -7.76
N ARG A 90 -4.62 -5.28 -6.94
CA ARG A 90 -4.52 -5.57 -5.49
C ARG A 90 -4.03 -6.99 -5.21
N LEU A 91 -4.42 -7.96 -6.02
CA LEU A 91 -3.96 -9.34 -5.90
C LEU A 91 -2.45 -9.45 -6.17
N ILE A 92 -1.91 -8.72 -7.14
CA ILE A 92 -0.47 -8.65 -7.39
C ILE A 92 0.24 -8.11 -6.15
N VAL A 93 -0.19 -6.97 -5.61
CA VAL A 93 0.38 -6.37 -4.40
C VAL A 93 0.34 -7.35 -3.21
N GLY A 94 -0.80 -8.00 -2.98
CA GLY A 94 -0.96 -8.99 -1.91
C GLY A 94 -0.02 -10.19 -2.07
N ARG A 95 0.13 -10.71 -3.30
CA ARG A 95 1.07 -11.79 -3.62
C ARG A 95 2.52 -11.35 -3.40
N THR A 96 2.87 -10.12 -3.75
CA THR A 96 4.20 -9.54 -3.49
C THR A 96 4.52 -9.55 -2.00
N PHE A 97 3.62 -9.04 -1.15
CA PHE A 97 3.79 -9.10 0.30
C PHE A 97 3.90 -10.53 0.84
N GLY A 98 3.09 -11.45 0.31
CA GLY A 98 3.17 -12.88 0.66
C GLY A 98 4.54 -13.49 0.36
N ARG A 99 5.07 -13.25 -0.86
CA ARG A 99 6.43 -13.68 -1.24
C ARG A 99 7.48 -13.07 -0.33
N TRP A 100 7.35 -11.79 0.00
CA TRP A 100 8.31 -11.06 0.82
C TRP A 100 8.37 -11.62 2.24
N LYS A 101 7.22 -11.86 2.85
CA LYS A 101 7.10 -12.51 4.17
C LYS A 101 7.60 -13.95 4.20
N LYS A 102 7.42 -14.70 3.10
CA LYS A 102 7.95 -16.06 2.97
C LYS A 102 9.48 -16.06 2.84
N ARG A 103 10.03 -15.12 2.07
CA ARG A 103 11.48 -14.99 1.86
C ARG A 103 12.20 -14.45 3.09
N PHE A 104 11.63 -13.45 3.74
CA PHE A 104 12.14 -12.83 4.96
C PHE A 104 11.18 -13.13 6.10
N THR A 105 11.31 -14.31 6.69
CA THR A 105 10.44 -14.80 7.77
C THR A 105 10.37 -13.84 8.95
N ALA A 106 11.47 -13.11 9.20
CA ALA A 106 11.54 -11.95 10.09
C ALA A 106 10.33 -10.98 9.97
N LEU A 107 9.83 -10.71 8.76
CA LEU A 107 8.71 -9.79 8.52
C LEU A 107 7.34 -10.38 8.89
N ALA A 108 7.25 -11.71 9.01
CA ALA A 108 6.06 -12.42 9.49
C ALA A 108 6.14 -12.76 10.98
N SER A 109 7.36 -12.87 11.51
CA SER A 109 7.64 -13.22 12.89
C SER A 109 7.30 -12.10 13.87
N LYS A 110 6.82 -12.49 15.05
CA LYS A 110 6.75 -11.61 16.21
C LYS A 110 8.12 -11.66 16.90
N PHE A 111 8.93 -10.63 16.71
CA PHE A 111 10.18 -10.53 17.46
C PHE A 111 9.86 -10.37 18.96
N ARG A 112 10.29 -11.34 19.77
CA ARG A 112 10.20 -11.31 21.23
C ARG A 112 11.47 -10.72 21.83
N VAL A 113 11.96 -9.61 21.27
CA VAL A 113 13.14 -8.94 21.80
C VAL A 113 12.64 -7.85 22.75
N ALA A 114 13.00 -7.95 24.02
CA ALA A 114 12.84 -6.83 24.95
C ALA A 114 13.78 -5.72 24.47
N PRO A 115 13.29 -4.50 24.19
CA PRO A 115 14.18 -3.42 23.82
C PRO A 115 15.11 -3.12 25.01
N HIS A 116 16.40 -3.43 24.86
CA HIS A 116 17.43 -2.88 25.72
C HIS A 116 17.66 -1.45 25.26
N PHE A 117 17.15 -0.49 26.02
CA PHE A 117 17.58 0.89 25.90
C PHE A 117 18.89 1.00 26.69
N ALA A 118 19.98 1.31 25.99
CA ALA A 118 21.21 1.79 26.61
C ALA A 118 21.05 3.27 26.98
#